data_AF-A0A8S1J1L5-F1
#
_entry.id   AF-A0A8S1J1L5-F1
#
_cell.length_a   1.000
_cell.length_b   1.000
_cell.length_c   1.000
_cell.angle_alpha   90.00
_cell.angle_beta   90.00
_cell.angle_gamma   90.00
#
_symmetry.space_group_name_H-M   'P 1'
#
loop_
_entity.id
_entity.type
_entity.pdbx_description
1 polymer ?
#
loop_
_entity_poly.entity_id
_entity_poly.type
_entity_poly.pdbx_seq_one_letter_code
_entity_poly.pdbx_strand_id
1 'polypeptide(L)'
;MFRPSAKDSDPSVLRKARAACYAARDQYYACAEEAGTEVSPEVVPVACRKLRAAYEASCRRTWVEHFDSQRQKEVRLLRAINASIRASGDQAHGTLAGKPLGDRGE
;
A
#
# COMPACT_ATOMS: atom_id res chain seq x y z
N MET A 1 7.85 -22.25 32.14
CA MET A 1 7.23 -21.58 30.98
C MET A 1 6.86 -22.65 29.96
N PHE A 2 5.56 -22.86 29.71
CA PHE A 2 5.08 -23.94 28.83
C PHE A 2 5.25 -23.51 27.36
N ARG A 3 6.12 -24.18 26.61
CA ARG A 3 6.29 -23.98 25.15
C ARG A 3 5.41 -25.01 24.46
N PRO A 4 4.24 -24.65 23.90
CA PRO A 4 3.38 -25.63 23.25
C PRO A 4 4.12 -26.26 22.07
N SER A 5 4.01 -27.58 21.95
CA SER A 5 4.66 -28.36 20.90
C SER A 5 3.88 -28.20 19.59
N ALA A 6 4.57 -28.20 18.45
CA ALA A 6 4.01 -27.92 17.13
C ALA A 6 2.94 -28.93 16.62
N LYS A 7 2.53 -29.89 17.45
CA LYS A 7 1.59 -30.97 17.12
C LYS A 7 0.13 -30.70 17.51
N ASP A 8 -0.15 -29.66 18.29
CA ASP A 8 -1.52 -29.37 18.78
C ASP A 8 -2.29 -28.36 17.91
N SER A 9 -1.74 -27.95 16.78
CA SER A 9 -2.38 -26.99 15.88
C SER A 9 -3.03 -27.72 14.72
N ASP A 10 -4.36 -27.92 14.78
CA ASP A 10 -5.12 -28.42 13.64
C ASP A 10 -4.81 -27.54 12.40
N PRO A 11 -4.25 -28.12 11.32
CA PRO A 11 -3.91 -27.36 10.12
C PRO A 11 -5.11 -26.62 9.53
N SER A 12 -6.33 -27.09 9.77
CA SER A 12 -7.59 -26.42 9.41
C SER A 12 -7.80 -25.13 10.20
N VAL A 13 -7.63 -25.17 11.53
CA VAL A 13 -7.74 -24.01 12.42
C VAL A 13 -6.67 -22.97 12.08
N LEU A 14 -5.44 -23.41 11.84
CA LEU A 14 -4.34 -22.53 11.38
C LEU A 14 -4.63 -21.87 10.03
N ARG A 15 -5.24 -22.60 9.07
CA ARG A 15 -5.64 -22.04 7.77
C ARG A 15 -6.73 -20.98 7.93
N LYS A 16 -7.75 -21.25 8.75
CA LYS A 16 -8.82 -20.30 9.05
C LYS A 16 -8.29 -19.02 9.73
N ALA A 17 -7.39 -19.17 10.71
CA ALA A 17 -6.74 -18.04 11.36
C ALA A 17 -5.92 -17.18 10.38
N ARG A 18 -5.19 -17.79 9.44
CA ARG A 18 -4.48 -17.05 8.39
C ARG A 18 -5.43 -16.32 7.44
N ALA A 19 -6.52 -16.96 7.03
CA ALA A 19 -7.53 -16.33 6.18
C ALA A 19 -8.16 -15.10 6.86
N ALA A 20 -8.48 -15.20 8.15
CA ALA A 20 -8.98 -14.06 8.94
C ALA A 20 -7.94 -12.92 9.03
N CYS A 21 -6.67 -13.26 9.25
CA CYS A 21 -5.58 -12.28 9.26
C CYS A 21 -5.46 -11.53 7.92
N TYR A 22 -5.51 -12.24 6.79
CA TYR A 22 -5.47 -11.60 5.47
C TYR A 22 -6.69 -10.73 5.19
N ALA A 23 -7.89 -11.18 5.56
CA ALA A 23 -9.10 -10.38 5.40
C ALA A 23 -9.04 -9.07 6.22
N ALA A 24 -8.59 -9.13 7.48
CA ALA A 24 -8.44 -7.95 8.33
C ALA A 24 -7.37 -6.99 7.80
N ARG A 25 -6.26 -7.53 7.28
CA ARG A 25 -5.20 -6.77 6.62
C ARG A 25 -5.75 -5.97 5.44
N ASP A 26 -6.47 -6.65 4.55
CA ASP A 26 -6.94 -6.05 3.30
C ASP A 26 -7.97 -4.95 3.57
N GLN A 27 -8.84 -5.14 4.57
CA GLN A 27 -9.77 -4.10 5.03
C GLN A 27 -9.05 -2.86 5.58
N TYR A 28 -8.00 -3.07 6.39
CA TYR A 28 -7.19 -1.97 6.91
C TYR A 28 -6.51 -1.18 5.80
N TYR A 29 -5.85 -1.87 4.86
CA TYR A 29 -5.13 -1.20 3.77
C TYR A 29 -6.07 -0.52 2.77
N ALA A 30 -7.25 -1.09 2.47
CA ALA A 30 -8.26 -0.43 1.64
C ALA A 30 -8.70 0.90 2.27
N CYS A 31 -9.02 0.90 3.57
CA CYS A 31 -9.35 2.13 4.28
C CYS A 31 -8.21 3.15 4.27
N ALA A 32 -6.96 2.69 4.40
CA ALA A 32 -5.79 3.56 4.41
C ALA A 32 -5.50 4.16 3.02
N GLU A 33 -5.74 3.41 1.94
CA GLU A 33 -5.70 3.88 0.55
C GLU A 33 -6.77 4.95 0.29
N GLU A 34 -8.01 4.72 0.72
CA GLU A 34 -9.12 5.68 0.57
C GLU A 34 -8.86 6.98 1.35
N ALA A 35 -8.25 6.87 2.53
CA ALA A 35 -7.86 8.03 3.33
C ALA A 35 -6.71 8.84 2.70
N GLY A 36 -6.11 8.37 1.59
CA GLY A 36 -4.97 9.01 0.94
C GLY A 36 -3.75 9.16 1.86
N THR A 37 -3.72 8.40 2.95
CA THR A 37 -2.74 8.57 4.02
C THR A 37 -1.60 7.60 3.80
N GLU A 38 -0.38 8.11 3.98
CA GLU A 38 0.82 7.29 3.92
C GLU A 38 0.72 6.22 5.01
N VAL A 39 0.61 4.95 4.61
CA VAL A 39 0.49 3.85 5.56
C VAL A 39 1.84 3.65 6.23
N SER A 40 2.04 4.36 7.33
CA SER A 40 3.15 4.19 8.25
C SER A 40 2.59 3.70 9.58
N PRO A 41 3.30 2.85 10.34
CA PRO A 41 2.89 2.48 11.69
C PRO A 41 2.71 3.71 12.59
N GLU A 42 3.37 4.83 12.27
CA GLU A 42 3.21 6.11 12.95
C GLU A 42 1.97 6.89 12.49
N VAL A 43 1.43 6.62 11.30
CA VAL A 43 0.36 7.41 10.66
C VAL A 43 -0.81 6.50 10.29
N VAL A 44 -1.65 6.21 11.28
CA VAL A 44 -2.92 5.49 11.09
C VAL A 44 -4.08 6.49 11.05
N PRO A 45 -4.87 6.53 9.95
CA PRO A 45 -6.05 7.39 9.87
C PRO A 45 -7.02 7.10 11.00
N VAL A 46 -7.62 8.15 11.57
CA VAL A 46 -8.59 8.00 12.69
C VAL A 46 -9.76 7.10 12.29
N ALA A 47 -10.23 7.21 11.05
CA ALA A 47 -11.27 6.35 10.48
C ALA A 47 -10.89 4.86 10.46
N CYS A 48 -9.61 4.55 10.26
CA CYS A 48 -9.10 3.18 10.11
C CYS A 48 -8.54 2.57 11.40
N ARG A 49 -8.55 3.30 12.54
CA ARG A 49 -8.00 2.81 13.83
C ARG A 49 -8.67 1.53 14.31
N LYS A 50 -9.99 1.41 14.14
CA LYS A 50 -10.72 0.20 14.52
C LYS A 50 -10.30 -1.01 13.67
N LEU A 51 -10.10 -0.80 12.38
CA LEU A 51 -9.61 -1.83 11.45
C LEU A 51 -8.16 -2.21 11.77
N ARG A 52 -7.33 -1.24 12.17
CA ARG A 52 -5.97 -1.48 12.63
C ARG A 52 -5.93 -2.39 13.87
N ALA A 53 -6.76 -2.11 14.87
CA ALA A 53 -6.86 -2.94 16.05
C ALA A 53 -7.33 -4.37 15.73
N ALA A 54 -8.31 -4.51 14.82
CA ALA A 54 -8.78 -5.82 14.37
C ALA A 54 -7.69 -6.60 13.61
N TYR A 55 -6.89 -5.92 12.80
CA TYR A 55 -5.75 -6.48 12.09
C TYR A 55 -4.67 -6.98 13.05
N GLU A 56 -4.27 -6.17 14.04
CA GLU A 56 -3.29 -6.55 15.05
C GLU A 56 -3.77 -7.69 15.96
N ALA A 57 -5.07 -7.77 16.25
CA ALA A 57 -5.66 -8.85 17.04
C ALA A 57 -5.75 -10.17 16.25
N SER A 58 -5.98 -10.11 14.93
CA SER A 58 -6.18 -11.28 14.08
C SER A 58 -4.86 -11.87 13.56
N CYS A 59 -3.82 -11.05 13.45
CA CYS A 59 -2.54 -11.43 12.90
C CYS A 59 -1.47 -11.62 13.97
N ARG A 60 -0.48 -12.46 13.66
CA ARG A 60 0.74 -12.54 14.50
C ARG A 60 1.50 -11.22 14.38
N ARG A 61 2.04 -10.72 15.48
CA ARG A 61 2.81 -9.46 15.51
C ARG A 61 3.94 -9.41 14.46
N THR A 62 4.70 -10.50 14.30
CA THR A 62 5.77 -10.58 13.29
C THR A 62 5.26 -10.49 11.85
N TRP A 63 4.02 -10.93 11.61
CA TRP A 63 3.39 -10.80 10.29
C TRP A 63 2.95 -9.36 10.06
N VAL A 64 2.36 -8.72 11.06
CA VAL A 64 2.00 -7.29 11.01
C VAL A 64 3.22 -6.43 10.69
N GLU A 65 4.31 -6.60 11.44
CA GLU A 65 5.57 -5.89 11.21
C GLU A 65 6.12 -6.11 9.79
N HIS A 66 6.08 -7.36 9.30
CA HIS A 66 6.52 -7.67 7.94
C HIS A 66 5.65 -6.97 6.89
N PHE A 67 4.33 -7.06 7.00
CA PHE A 67 3.41 -6.45 6.06
C PHE A 67 3.47 -4.92 6.08
N ASP A 68 3.57 -4.32 7.26
CA ASP A 68 3.74 -2.87 7.40
C ASP A 68 5.03 -2.41 6.74
N SER A 69 6.14 -3.14 6.94
CA SER A 69 7.42 -2.84 6.29
C SER A 69 7.34 -2.95 4.76
N GLN A 70 6.68 -4.00 4.26
CA GLN A 70 6.49 -4.17 2.82
C GLN A 70 5.65 -3.03 2.25
N ARG A 71 4.55 -2.68 2.90
CA ARG A 71 3.67 -1.61 2.44
C ARG A 71 4.38 -0.27 2.41
N GLN A 72 5.18 0.05 3.42
CA GLN A 72 5.99 1.28 3.42
C GLN A 72 6.97 1.32 2.24
N LYS A 73 7.63 0.21 1.92
CA LYS A 73 8.56 0.14 0.78
C LYS A 73 7.84 0.36 -0.54
N GLU A 74 6.68 -0.27 -0.72
CA GLU A 74 5.83 -0.08 -1.91
C GLU A 74 5.40 1.38 -2.05
N VAL A 75 4.89 2.00 -0.98
CA VAL A 75 4.47 3.41 -0.99
C VAL A 75 5.65 4.33 -1.31
N ARG A 76 6.83 4.09 -0.73
CA ARG A 76 8.06 4.86 -1.02
C ARG A 76 8.48 4.72 -2.48
N LEU A 77 8.44 3.51 -3.02
CA LEU A 77 8.76 3.24 -4.42
C LEU A 77 7.78 3.96 -5.36
N LEU A 78 6.48 3.81 -5.11
CA LEU A 78 5.44 4.48 -5.89
C LEU A 78 5.58 6.00 -5.83
N ARG A 79 5.95 6.57 -4.67
CA ARG A 79 6.24 8.00 -4.55
C ARG A 79 7.43 8.41 -5.42
N ALA A 80 8.53 7.66 -5.36
CA ALA A 80 9.72 7.97 -6.14
C ALA A 80 9.42 7.95 -7.65
N ILE A 81 8.64 6.96 -8.10
CA ILE A 81 8.18 6.85 -9.49
C ILE A 81 7.25 8.02 -9.85
N ASN A 82 6.26 8.32 -9.01
CA ASN A 82 5.34 9.43 -9.28
C ASN A 82 6.05 10.79 -9.30
N ALA A 83 7.07 10.99 -8.46
CA ALA A 83 7.91 12.19 -8.46
C ALA A 83 8.74 12.32 -9.75
N SER A 84 9.32 11.23 -10.25
CA SER A 84 10.10 11.25 -11.49
C SER A 84 9.23 11.51 -12.73
N ILE A 85 7.99 11.01 -12.75
CA ILE A 85 7.00 11.31 -13.81
C ILE A 85 6.66 12.81 -13.81
N ARG A 86 6.38 13.39 -12.64
CA ARG A 86 6.07 14.83 -12.53
C ARG A 86 7.24 15.71 -12.95
N ALA A 87 8.45 15.38 -12.48
CA ALA A 87 9.68 16.09 -12.87
C ALA A 87 9.93 16.04 -14.38
N SER A 88 9.62 14.91 -15.03
CA SER A 88 9.71 14.77 -16.50
C SER A 88 8.60 15.55 -17.22
N GLY A 89 7.41 15.64 -16.63
CA GLY A 89 6.29 16.44 -17.15
C GLY A 89 6.60 17.94 -17.19
N ASP A 90 7.31 18.46 -16.19
CA ASP A 90 7.75 19.86 -16.14
C ASP A 90 8.85 20.18 -17.17
N GLN A 91 9.59 19.17 -17.67
CA GLN A 91 10.55 19.33 -18.77
C GLN A 91 9.90 19.36 -20.16
N ALA A 92 8.59 19.08 -20.27
CA ALA A 92 7.84 19.23 -21.52
C ALA A 92 7.42 20.69 -21.78
N HIS A 93 8.34 21.66 -21.62
CA HIS A 93 8.20 22.98 -22.26
C HIS A 93 8.68 22.88 -23.72
N GLY A 94 8.11 21.94 -24.48
CA GLY A 94 8.34 21.77 -25.90
C GLY A 94 7.39 22.68 -26.67
N THR A 95 7.89 23.81 -27.17
CA THR A 95 7.17 24.71 -28.06
C THR A 95 6.68 23.96 -29.31
N LEU A 96 5.43 23.50 -29.32
CA LEU A 96 4.72 23.14 -30.54
C LEU A 96 4.22 24.41 -31.22
N ALA A 97 5.14 25.29 -31.63
CA ALA A 97 4.82 26.30 -32.62
C ALA A 97 4.73 25.59 -33.97
N GLY A 98 3.53 25.10 -34.29
CA GLY A 98 3.19 24.66 -35.64
C GLY A 98 3.43 25.84 -36.58
N LYS A 99 4.50 25.75 -37.37
CA LYS A 99 4.77 26.71 -38.45
C LYS A 99 3.65 26.54 -39.47
N PRO A 100 2.82 27.56 -39.75
CA PRO A 100 1.82 27.44 -40.80
C PRO A 100 2.57 27.23 -42.12
N LEU A 101 2.31 26.09 -42.77
CA LEU A 101 2.72 25.86 -44.15
C LEU A 101 1.92 26.85 -45.00
N GLY A 102 2.61 27.86 -45.55
CA GLY A 102 2.00 28.80 -46.47
C GLY A 102 1.59 28.09 -47.77
N ASP A 103 0.33 28.28 -48.13
CA ASP A 103 -0.25 28.02 -49.44
C ASP A 103 0.66 28.53 -50.56
N ARG A 104 0.95 27.67 -51.54
CA ARG A 104 1.57 28.05 -52.81
C ARG A 104 0.63 27.63 -53.94
N GLY A 105 -0.27 28.54 -54.29
CA GLY A 105 -0.84 28.58 -55.63
C GLY A 105 0.08 29.39 -56.55
N GLU A 106 0.44 28.81 -57.69
CA GLU A 106 0.23 29.34 -59.06
C GLU A 106 0.60 28.26 -60.09
#